data_AF-A0ABC9VDP5-F1
#
_entry.id   AF-A0ABC9VDP5-F1
#
_cell.length_a   1.000
_cell.length_b   1.000
_cell.length_c   1.000
_cell.angle_alpha   90.00
_cell.angle_beta   90.00
_cell.angle_gamma   90.00
#
_symmetry.space_group_name_H-M   'P 1'
#
loop_
_entity.id
_entity.type
_entity.pdbx_description
1 polymer ?
#
loop_
_entity_poly.entity_id
_entity_poly.type
_entity_poly.pdbx_seq_one_letter_code
_entity_poly.pdbx_strand_id
1 'polypeptide(L)'
;MIKLFFETLSMIVIGLVTGAFAGGLVFGKGLGGAVIGGGTGAALLALLTMLFHFMKWNKAKMKYASASLLPGALIGGSQLLGFGAKGAVIFGFCNAIIYSTLIHKMVENHVNKERYVLYHGHYLNLFLLGSIGTFVAINVIGIIDHLVNFNKVAMELPFYLTNLAVVVVALLIYATGVLIKKRKQETWSQAVQASRNMLFILAAIVAVLMGVFTCTHLGMVQLDGVIRRVAGLVLPYGVGVFLPLSFGYLLASNKHRPVMGAVFSLVGGSLILLVGISVAPMLLLPGSGLMWAGLVIGMVMIMLSILAMAKPETHLFTGCLIIICSILSFIGAAGGLVVGGLLGLIGGTFIAAWNGVLSKTGSNDHDLSKSPKDIPTVTSNTITG
;
A
#
# COMPACT_ATOMS: atom_id res chain seq x y z
N MET A 1 -9.39 -26.75 -11.04
CA MET A 1 -8.19 -27.34 -10.41
C MET A 1 -7.06 -26.32 -10.20
N ILE A 2 -6.60 -25.62 -11.24
CA ILE A 2 -5.49 -24.63 -11.18
C ILE A 2 -5.67 -23.55 -10.09
N LYS A 3 -6.87 -22.96 -9.97
CA LYS A 3 -7.16 -21.95 -8.94
C LYS A 3 -6.95 -22.46 -7.51
N LEU A 4 -7.42 -23.67 -7.22
CA LEU A 4 -7.27 -24.29 -5.90
C LEU A 4 -5.79 -24.54 -5.59
N PHE A 5 -5.02 -24.99 -6.59
CA PHE A 5 -3.58 -25.21 -6.45
C PHE A 5 -2.83 -23.92 -6.07
N PHE A 6 -3.06 -22.82 -6.80
CA PHE A 6 -2.43 -21.53 -6.48
C PHE A 6 -2.83 -21.01 -5.09
N GLU A 7 -4.09 -21.19 -4.70
CA GLU A 7 -4.55 -20.80 -3.37
C GLU A 7 -3.86 -21.61 -2.26
N THR A 8 -3.80 -22.94 -2.39
CA THR A 8 -3.10 -23.80 -1.42
C THR A 8 -1.61 -23.47 -1.36
N LEU A 9 -0.97 -23.27 -2.52
CA LEU A 9 0.44 -22.87 -2.60
C LEU A 9 0.69 -21.55 -1.86
N SER A 10 -0.18 -20.54 -2.05
CA SER A 10 -0.04 -19.25 -1.36
C SER A 10 -0.13 -19.41 0.17
N MET A 11 -1.02 -20.26 0.67
CA MET A 11 -1.18 -20.52 2.11
C MET A 11 0.01 -21.29 2.68
N ILE A 12 0.58 -22.24 1.91
CA ILE A 12 1.81 -22.95 2.28
C ILE A 12 2.97 -21.97 2.42
N VAL A 13 3.17 -21.07 1.45
CA VAL A 13 4.23 -20.06 1.48
C VAL A 13 4.06 -19.13 2.68
N ILE A 14 2.84 -18.63 2.93
CA ILE A 14 2.52 -17.81 4.10
C ILE A 14 2.88 -18.56 5.39
N GLY A 15 2.53 -19.84 5.49
CA GLY A 15 2.79 -20.67 6.67
C GLY A 15 4.26 -20.94 6.88
N LEU A 16 4.98 -21.20 5.79
CA LEU A 16 6.42 -21.40 5.79
C LEU A 16 7.15 -20.16 6.29
N VAL A 17 6.85 -18.99 5.74
CA VAL A 17 7.53 -17.74 6.11
C VAL A 17 7.15 -17.31 7.54
N THR A 18 5.87 -17.39 7.90
CA THR A 18 5.40 -17.04 9.26
C THR A 18 6.00 -17.98 10.30
N GLY A 19 5.98 -19.29 10.01
CA GLY A 19 6.54 -20.31 10.87
C GLY A 19 8.06 -20.16 11.02
N ALA A 20 8.77 -19.86 9.93
CA ALA A 20 10.22 -19.64 9.97
C ALA A 20 10.59 -18.41 10.81
N PHE A 21 9.84 -17.31 10.65
CA PHE A 21 10.00 -16.13 11.48
C PHE A 21 9.76 -16.43 12.97
N ALA A 22 8.65 -17.10 13.30
CA ALA A 22 8.35 -17.47 14.68
C ALA A 22 9.40 -18.43 15.26
N GLY A 23 9.74 -19.49 14.53
CA GLY A 23 10.72 -20.49 14.95
C GLY A 23 12.13 -19.91 15.16
N GLY A 24 12.59 -19.06 14.25
CA GLY A 24 13.94 -18.52 14.27
C GLY A 24 14.10 -17.36 15.24
N LEU A 25 13.26 -16.33 15.10
CA LEU A 25 13.40 -15.07 15.84
C LEU A 25 12.64 -15.09 17.17
N VAL A 26 11.40 -15.57 17.17
CA VAL A 26 10.54 -15.48 18.36
C VAL A 26 10.97 -16.48 19.44
N PHE A 27 11.33 -17.71 19.04
CA PHE A 27 11.79 -18.74 19.99
C PHE A 27 13.31 -18.79 20.17
N GLY A 28 14.08 -17.89 19.51
CA GLY A 28 15.52 -17.76 19.70
C GLY A 28 16.35 -18.98 19.28
N LYS A 29 15.80 -19.88 18.46
CA LYS A 29 16.46 -21.12 18.01
C LYS A 29 17.31 -20.94 16.74
N GLY A 30 17.51 -19.70 16.29
CA GLY A 30 18.31 -19.38 15.10
C GLY A 30 17.83 -20.11 13.84
N LEU A 31 18.76 -20.58 13.01
CA LEU A 31 18.45 -21.25 11.75
C LEU A 31 17.64 -22.56 11.96
N GLY A 32 18.02 -23.37 12.95
CA GLY A 32 17.32 -24.63 13.26
C GLY A 32 15.86 -24.38 13.66
N GLY A 33 15.62 -23.33 14.45
CA GLY A 33 14.30 -22.81 14.75
C GLY A 33 13.51 -22.43 13.52
N ALA A 34 14.13 -21.68 12.60
CA ALA A 34 13.48 -21.22 11.37
C ALA A 34 13.07 -22.38 10.45
N VAL A 35 13.90 -23.42 10.32
CA VAL A 35 13.57 -24.59 9.48
C VAL A 35 12.40 -25.38 10.08
N ILE A 36 12.46 -25.71 11.37
CA ILE A 36 11.40 -26.47 12.05
C ILE A 36 10.10 -25.65 12.11
N GLY A 37 10.21 -24.37 12.47
CA GLY A 37 9.10 -23.44 12.50
C GLY A 37 8.45 -23.28 11.12
N GLY A 38 9.25 -23.14 10.06
CA GLY A 38 8.75 -23.02 8.70
C GLY A 38 8.03 -24.28 8.23
N GLY A 39 8.63 -25.46 8.46
CA GLY A 39 7.99 -26.74 8.13
C GLY A 39 6.66 -26.95 8.87
N THR A 40 6.65 -26.70 10.18
CA THR A 40 5.43 -26.82 11.00
C THR A 40 4.35 -25.81 10.62
N GLY A 41 4.72 -24.55 10.36
CA GLY A 41 3.79 -23.50 9.91
C GLY A 41 3.19 -23.78 8.53
N ALA A 42 4.00 -24.28 7.59
CA ALA A 42 3.55 -24.71 6.27
C ALA A 42 2.56 -25.88 6.37
N ALA A 43 2.90 -26.92 7.13
CA ALA A 43 2.03 -28.08 7.35
C ALA A 43 0.71 -27.69 8.02
N LEU A 44 0.77 -26.84 9.05
CA LEU A 44 -0.41 -26.38 9.79
C LEU A 44 -1.36 -25.58 8.89
N LEU A 45 -0.87 -24.60 8.12
CA LEU A 45 -1.73 -23.82 7.21
C LEU A 45 -2.23 -24.65 6.04
N ALA A 46 -1.45 -25.61 5.54
CA ALA A 46 -1.92 -26.56 4.52
C ALA A 46 -3.09 -27.42 5.06
N LEU A 47 -2.92 -27.99 6.25
CA LEU A 47 -3.94 -28.82 6.91
C LEU A 47 -5.19 -27.99 7.22
N LEU A 48 -5.03 -26.79 7.78
CA LEU A 48 -6.16 -25.87 8.01
C LEU A 48 -6.89 -25.54 6.70
N THR A 49 -6.15 -25.24 5.63
CA THR A 49 -6.76 -24.95 4.32
C THR A 49 -7.55 -26.15 3.78
N MET A 50 -7.04 -27.36 3.95
CA MET A 50 -7.72 -28.60 3.58
C MET A 50 -8.97 -28.83 4.45
N LEU A 51 -8.87 -28.68 5.77
CA LEU A 51 -9.98 -28.85 6.72
C LEU A 51 -11.10 -27.84 6.46
N PHE A 52 -10.78 -26.58 6.18
CA PHE A 52 -11.76 -25.56 5.79
C PHE A 52 -12.36 -25.80 4.41
N HIS A 53 -11.67 -26.54 3.55
CA HIS A 53 -12.27 -26.96 2.29
C HIS A 53 -13.52 -27.81 2.54
N PHE A 54 -13.47 -28.71 3.54
CA PHE A 54 -14.57 -29.58 3.93
C PHE A 54 -15.67 -28.86 4.73
N MET A 55 -15.30 -27.95 5.63
CA MET A 55 -16.23 -27.37 6.61
C MET A 55 -17.24 -26.33 6.05
N LYS A 56 -17.25 -26.01 4.75
CA LYS A 56 -18.06 -24.92 4.12
C LYS A 56 -17.98 -23.54 4.81
N TRP A 57 -17.05 -23.35 5.74
CA TRP A 57 -16.85 -22.07 6.42
C TRP A 57 -16.45 -20.99 5.42
N ASN A 58 -16.63 -19.72 5.83
CA ASN A 58 -16.36 -18.57 4.98
C ASN A 58 -14.85 -18.48 4.65
N LYS A 59 -14.45 -19.16 3.57
CA LYS A 59 -13.05 -19.38 3.13
C LYS A 59 -12.30 -18.07 2.97
N ALA A 60 -12.99 -16.98 2.64
CA ALA A 60 -12.37 -15.66 2.51
C ALA A 60 -11.82 -15.16 3.85
N LYS A 61 -12.62 -15.21 4.92
CA LYS A 61 -12.24 -14.70 6.26
C LYS A 61 -10.95 -15.33 6.77
N MET A 62 -10.80 -16.65 6.61
CA MET A 62 -9.61 -17.38 7.04
C MET A 62 -8.36 -17.01 6.25
N LYS A 63 -8.49 -16.73 4.94
CA LYS A 63 -7.38 -16.27 4.10
C LYS A 63 -6.90 -14.86 4.48
N TYR A 64 -7.83 -13.97 4.84
CA TYR A 64 -7.47 -12.66 5.39
C TYR A 64 -6.78 -12.81 6.75
N ALA A 65 -7.29 -13.69 7.62
CA ALA A 65 -6.69 -13.97 8.92
C ALA A 65 -5.25 -14.48 8.80
N SER A 66 -4.99 -15.46 7.93
CA SER A 66 -3.65 -16.03 7.75
C SER A 66 -2.67 -15.01 7.17
N ALA A 67 -3.10 -14.21 6.19
CA ALA A 67 -2.25 -13.19 5.56
C ALA A 67 -1.77 -12.10 6.53
N SER A 68 -2.46 -11.88 7.66
CA SER A 68 -2.12 -10.84 8.63
C SER A 68 -1.38 -11.34 9.87
N LEU A 69 -1.19 -12.66 10.03
CA LEU A 69 -0.52 -13.23 11.21
C LEU A 69 0.89 -12.65 11.39
N LEU A 70 1.71 -12.67 10.33
CA LEU A 70 3.10 -12.19 10.41
C LEU A 70 3.20 -10.67 10.63
N PRO A 71 2.47 -9.79 9.92
CA PRO A 71 2.45 -8.36 10.24
C PRO A 71 2.07 -8.10 11.71
N GLY A 72 1.08 -8.81 12.25
CA GLY A 72 0.69 -8.68 13.66
C GLY A 72 1.80 -9.15 14.60
N ALA A 73 2.43 -10.27 14.28
CA ALA A 73 3.54 -10.82 15.05
C ALA A 73 4.78 -9.91 15.05
N LEU A 74 5.08 -9.25 13.92
CA LEU A 74 6.14 -8.26 13.81
C LEU A 74 5.91 -7.07 14.74
N ILE A 75 4.67 -6.56 14.80
CA ILE A 75 4.31 -5.45 15.70
C ILE A 75 4.48 -5.86 17.15
N GLY A 76 3.82 -6.95 17.57
CA GLY A 76 3.85 -7.40 18.97
C GLY A 76 5.21 -7.92 19.43
N GLY A 77 6.00 -8.49 18.52
CA GLY A 77 7.35 -8.99 18.78
C GLY A 77 8.44 -7.91 18.72
N SER A 78 8.10 -6.69 18.29
CA SER A 78 9.06 -5.61 18.18
C SER A 78 9.63 -5.20 19.54
N GLN A 79 10.92 -4.85 19.56
CA GLN A 79 11.57 -4.28 20.74
C GLN A 79 10.93 -2.95 21.18
N LEU A 80 10.25 -2.26 20.26
CA LEU A 80 9.53 -1.01 20.55
C LEU A 80 8.42 -1.21 21.59
N LEU A 81 7.70 -2.35 21.54
CA LEU A 81 6.64 -2.64 22.49
C LEU A 81 7.13 -3.43 23.72
N GLY A 82 8.28 -4.11 23.62
CA GLY A 82 8.90 -4.81 24.75
C GLY A 82 8.16 -6.08 25.20
N PHE A 83 7.13 -6.52 24.48
CA PHE A 83 6.35 -7.72 24.83
C PHE A 83 7.03 -9.04 24.42
N GLY A 84 8.07 -8.98 23.58
CA GLY A 84 8.82 -10.14 23.10
C GLY A 84 7.93 -11.21 22.45
N ALA A 85 8.22 -12.48 22.74
CA ALA A 85 7.52 -13.59 22.12
C ALA A 85 6.02 -13.65 22.41
N LYS A 86 5.61 -13.30 23.64
CA LYS A 86 4.20 -13.28 24.04
C LYS A 86 3.43 -12.23 23.24
N GLY A 87 4.03 -11.05 23.05
CA GLY A 87 3.45 -9.99 22.22
C GLY A 87 3.26 -10.42 20.78
N ALA A 88 4.26 -11.07 20.18
CA ALA A 88 4.16 -11.56 18.80
C ALA A 88 2.95 -12.49 18.60
N VAL A 89 2.71 -13.41 19.54
CA VAL A 89 1.55 -14.32 19.49
C VAL A 89 0.24 -13.55 19.63
N ILE A 90 0.11 -12.72 20.67
CA ILE A 90 -1.13 -11.98 20.97
C ILE A 90 -1.49 -11.05 19.79
N PHE A 91 -0.55 -10.24 19.33
CA PHE A 91 -0.80 -9.30 18.24
C PHE A 91 -0.99 -9.99 16.90
N GLY A 92 -0.33 -11.14 16.65
CA GLY A 92 -0.61 -11.98 15.49
C GLY A 92 -2.09 -12.40 15.43
N PHE A 93 -2.62 -12.92 16.54
CA PHE A 93 -4.04 -13.30 16.63
C PHE A 93 -5.00 -12.11 16.58
N CYS A 94 -4.71 -11.02 17.30
CA CYS A 94 -5.52 -9.80 17.22
C CYS A 94 -5.58 -9.27 15.78
N ASN A 95 -4.45 -9.23 15.07
CA ASN A 95 -4.42 -8.77 13.68
C ASN A 95 -5.21 -9.71 12.75
N ALA A 96 -5.12 -11.03 12.97
CA ALA A 96 -5.94 -12.01 12.26
C ALA A 96 -7.45 -11.79 12.43
N ILE A 97 -7.89 -11.44 13.64
CA ILE A 97 -9.29 -11.09 13.92
C ILE A 97 -9.68 -9.82 13.18
N ILE A 98 -8.84 -8.77 13.22
CA ILE A 98 -9.15 -7.49 12.56
C ILE A 98 -9.20 -7.67 11.04
N TYR A 99 -8.27 -8.42 10.44
CA TYR A 99 -8.26 -8.65 8.99
C TYR A 99 -9.46 -9.49 8.53
N SER A 100 -9.81 -10.53 9.26
CA SER A 100 -10.94 -11.40 8.92
C SER A 100 -12.31 -10.73 9.06
N THR A 101 -12.42 -9.72 9.93
CA THR A 101 -13.69 -9.02 10.18
C THR A 101 -13.78 -7.70 9.43
N LEU A 102 -12.87 -6.77 9.71
CA LEU A 102 -12.92 -5.39 9.23
C LEU A 102 -12.36 -5.27 7.82
N ILE A 103 -11.14 -5.77 7.58
CA ILE A 103 -10.47 -5.63 6.28
C ILE A 103 -11.21 -6.43 5.20
N HIS A 104 -11.62 -7.66 5.51
CA HIS A 104 -12.42 -8.47 4.60
C HIS A 104 -13.71 -7.76 4.15
N LYS A 105 -14.52 -7.26 5.11
CA LYS A 105 -15.77 -6.54 4.82
C LYS A 105 -15.52 -5.25 4.04
N MET A 106 -14.43 -4.55 4.37
CA MET A 106 -14.02 -3.35 3.64
C MET A 106 -13.67 -3.69 2.18
N VAL A 107 -12.83 -4.71 1.94
CA VAL A 107 -12.44 -5.12 0.58
C VAL A 107 -13.65 -5.59 -0.22
N GLU A 108 -14.52 -6.42 0.36
CA GLU A 108 -15.75 -6.89 -0.28
C GLU A 108 -16.65 -5.72 -0.72
N ASN A 109 -16.88 -4.73 0.16
CA ASN A 109 -17.63 -3.52 -0.18
C ASN A 109 -16.98 -2.70 -1.30
N HIS A 110 -15.64 -2.68 -1.41
CA HIS A 110 -14.95 -1.97 -2.47
C HIS A 110 -14.92 -2.75 -3.79
N VAL A 111 -14.84 -4.07 -3.73
CA VAL A 111 -14.97 -4.97 -4.89
C VAL A 111 -16.37 -4.84 -5.49
N ASN A 112 -17.42 -4.87 -4.66
CA ASN A 112 -18.81 -4.72 -5.11
C ASN A 112 -19.09 -3.34 -5.74
N LYS A 113 -18.26 -2.33 -5.44
CA LYS A 113 -18.33 -0.98 -6.02
C LYS A 113 -17.35 -0.79 -7.19
N GLU A 114 -16.71 -1.86 -7.66
CA GLU A 114 -15.67 -1.84 -8.69
C GLU A 114 -14.46 -0.93 -8.40
N ARG A 115 -14.30 -0.49 -7.14
CA ARG A 115 -13.19 0.37 -6.71
C ARG A 115 -11.94 -0.41 -6.34
N TYR A 116 -12.05 -1.74 -6.29
CA TYR A 116 -10.97 -2.64 -5.90
C TYR A 116 -11.02 -3.90 -6.76
N VAL A 117 -9.86 -4.33 -7.27
CA VAL A 117 -9.75 -5.55 -8.08
C VAL A 117 -9.14 -6.67 -7.24
N LEU A 118 -9.88 -7.78 -7.12
CA LEU A 118 -9.37 -8.99 -6.48
C LEU A 118 -8.62 -9.85 -7.52
N TYR A 119 -7.32 -10.04 -7.31
CA TYR A 119 -6.46 -10.84 -8.18
C TYR A 119 -5.96 -12.10 -7.47
N HIS A 120 -5.46 -13.08 -8.22
CA HIS A 120 -5.08 -14.40 -7.68
C HIS A 120 -4.02 -14.33 -6.57
N GLY A 121 -3.05 -13.43 -6.69
CA GLY A 121 -1.99 -13.21 -5.69
C GLY A 121 -2.38 -12.27 -4.53
N HIS A 122 -3.66 -11.91 -4.37
CA HIS A 122 -4.06 -10.86 -3.43
C HIS A 122 -3.67 -11.16 -1.97
N TYR A 123 -3.91 -12.38 -1.50
CA TYR A 123 -3.58 -12.77 -0.12
C TYR A 123 -2.06 -12.82 0.12
N LEU A 124 -1.30 -13.31 -0.87
CA LEU A 124 0.15 -13.31 -0.80
C LEU A 124 0.70 -11.88 -0.77
N ASN A 125 0.10 -10.95 -1.53
CA ASN A 125 0.48 -9.55 -1.50
C ASN A 125 0.14 -8.88 -0.16
N LEU A 126 -1.05 -9.14 0.39
CA LEU A 126 -1.43 -8.70 1.74
C LEU A 126 -0.40 -9.13 2.77
N PHE A 127 0.05 -10.39 2.67
CA PHE A 127 1.06 -10.94 3.53
C PHE A 127 2.44 -10.29 3.32
N LEU A 128 2.97 -10.28 2.10
CA LEU A 128 4.31 -9.81 1.80
C LEU A 128 4.45 -8.29 1.97
N LEU A 129 3.63 -7.50 1.27
CA LEU A 129 3.69 -6.04 1.41
C LEU A 129 3.25 -5.59 2.80
N GLY A 130 2.29 -6.28 3.43
CA GLY A 130 1.92 -5.97 4.81
C GLY A 130 3.08 -6.20 5.79
N SER A 131 3.81 -7.31 5.64
CA SER A 131 4.97 -7.62 6.50
C SER A 131 6.14 -6.68 6.25
N ILE A 132 6.47 -6.41 4.98
CA ILE A 132 7.52 -5.47 4.59
C ILE A 132 7.18 -4.06 5.08
N GLY A 133 5.95 -3.59 4.83
CA GLY A 133 5.50 -2.26 5.27
C GLY A 133 5.55 -2.11 6.78
N THR A 134 5.11 -3.12 7.52
CA THR A 134 5.20 -3.16 8.98
C THR A 134 6.66 -3.13 9.46
N PHE A 135 7.52 -3.96 8.87
CA PHE A 135 8.93 -4.02 9.23
C PHE A 135 9.63 -2.68 8.97
N VAL A 136 9.44 -2.08 7.80
CA VAL A 136 10.01 -0.77 7.45
C VAL A 136 9.51 0.29 8.43
N ALA A 137 8.21 0.33 8.73
CA ALA A 137 7.65 1.29 9.68
C ALA A 137 8.23 1.15 11.09
N ILE A 138 8.44 -0.07 11.59
CA ILE A 138 9.10 -0.32 12.87
C ILE A 138 10.53 0.24 12.87
N ASN A 139 11.30 -0.02 11.81
CA ASN A 139 12.68 0.47 11.70
C ASN A 139 12.74 1.99 11.57
N VAL A 140 11.86 2.60 10.76
CA VAL A 140 11.78 4.06 10.62
C VAL A 140 11.46 4.72 11.95
N ILE A 141 10.53 4.16 12.74
CA ILE A 141 10.24 4.67 14.08
C ILE A 141 11.46 4.53 14.98
N GLY A 142 12.17 3.40 14.94
CA GLY A 142 13.41 3.22 15.72
C GLY A 142 14.49 4.26 15.36
N ILE A 143 14.61 4.61 14.08
CA ILE A 143 15.54 5.66 13.62
C ILE A 143 15.07 7.04 14.12
N ILE A 144 13.78 7.37 13.98
CA ILE A 144 13.22 8.64 14.45
C ILE A 144 13.39 8.79 15.96
N ASP A 145 13.17 7.72 16.73
CA ASP A 145 13.36 7.67 18.19
C ASP A 145 14.82 8.01 18.58
N HIS A 146 15.79 7.58 17.78
CA HIS A 146 17.20 7.93 17.99
C HIS A 146 17.54 9.36 17.55
N LEU A 147 16.88 9.88 16.50
CA LEU A 147 17.16 11.21 15.96
C LEU A 147 16.47 12.34 16.72
N VAL A 148 15.29 12.08 17.29
CA VAL A 148 14.44 13.09 17.92
C VAL A 148 14.27 12.76 19.40
N ASN A 149 14.90 13.56 20.27
CA ASN A 149 14.64 13.50 21.70
C ASN A 149 13.30 14.21 21.99
N PHE A 150 12.19 13.48 21.90
CA PHE A 150 10.84 14.03 22.07
C PHE A 150 10.65 14.70 23.43
N ASN A 151 11.25 14.17 24.49
CA ASN A 151 11.29 14.79 25.80
C ASN A 151 11.93 16.18 25.78
N LYS A 152 13.09 16.34 25.11
CA LYS A 152 13.75 17.65 24.96
C LYS A 152 12.86 18.64 24.20
N VAL A 153 12.29 18.20 23.07
CA VAL A 153 11.40 19.04 22.25
C VAL A 153 10.15 19.45 23.02
N ALA A 154 9.57 18.55 23.81
CA ALA A 154 8.36 18.82 24.58
C ALA A 154 8.61 19.75 25.77
N MET A 155 9.78 19.66 26.41
CA MET A 155 10.14 20.54 27.53
C MET A 155 10.54 21.95 27.08
N GLU A 156 11.13 22.09 25.88
CA GLU A 156 11.50 23.40 25.33
C GLU A 156 10.30 24.20 24.81
N LEU A 157 9.19 23.54 24.47
CA LEU A 157 7.98 24.21 23.99
C LEU A 157 7.04 24.62 25.14
N PRO A 158 6.61 25.90 25.19
CA PRO A 158 5.57 26.34 26.12
C PRO A 158 4.28 25.54 25.98
N PHE A 159 3.64 25.21 27.11
CA PHE A 159 2.40 24.40 27.18
C PHE A 159 1.26 24.90 26.26
N TYR A 160 1.13 26.22 26.12
CA TYR A 160 0.08 26.78 25.25
C TYR A 160 0.39 26.58 23.76
N LEU A 161 1.67 26.57 23.35
CA LEU A 161 2.07 26.33 21.97
C LEU A 161 1.86 24.87 21.56
N THR A 162 2.15 23.91 22.45
CA THR A 162 1.93 22.48 22.16
C THR A 162 0.44 22.17 21.98
N ASN A 163 -0.42 22.66 22.88
CA ASN A 163 -1.86 22.50 22.77
C ASN A 163 -2.43 23.21 21.54
N LEU A 164 -1.99 24.44 21.26
CA LEU A 164 -2.38 25.17 20.05
C LEU A 164 -2.01 24.39 18.78
N ALA A 165 -0.79 23.84 18.72
CA ALA A 165 -0.35 23.03 17.59
C ALA A 165 -1.26 21.80 17.39
N VAL A 166 -1.64 21.11 18.46
CA VAL A 166 -2.57 19.97 18.39
C VAL A 166 -3.94 20.38 17.82
N VAL A 167 -4.50 21.51 18.29
CA VAL A 167 -5.77 22.03 17.74
C VAL A 167 -5.64 22.40 16.28
N VAL A 168 -4.56 23.10 15.89
CA VAL A 168 -4.33 23.51 14.50
C VAL A 168 -4.21 22.29 13.59
N VAL A 169 -3.44 21.28 13.98
CA VAL A 169 -3.31 20.03 13.21
C VAL A 169 -4.65 19.32 13.08
N ALA A 170 -5.44 19.25 14.15
CA ALA A 170 -6.78 18.68 14.10
C ALA A 170 -7.70 19.46 13.15
N LEU A 171 -7.73 20.79 13.23
CA LEU A 171 -8.52 21.63 12.33
C LEU A 171 -8.11 21.44 10.87
N LEU A 172 -6.81 21.31 10.58
CA LEU A 172 -6.32 21.01 9.23
C LEU A 172 -6.79 19.63 8.73
N ILE A 173 -6.77 18.60 9.60
CA ILE A 173 -7.29 17.26 9.28
C ILE A 173 -8.79 17.33 9.01
N TYR A 174 -9.55 18.05 9.84
CA TYR A 174 -10.98 18.27 9.65
C TYR A 174 -11.28 18.99 8.32
N ALA A 175 -10.60 20.10 8.06
CA ALA A 175 -10.74 20.88 6.83
C ALA A 175 -10.45 20.03 5.60
N THR A 176 -9.38 19.23 5.63
CA THR A 176 -9.04 18.30 4.56
C THR A 176 -10.13 17.23 4.35
N GLY A 177 -10.67 16.68 5.43
CA GLY A 177 -11.80 15.75 5.38
C GLY A 177 -13.06 16.35 4.75
N VAL A 178 -13.37 17.60 5.08
CA VAL A 178 -14.47 18.37 4.47
C VAL A 178 -14.21 18.59 2.98
N LEU A 179 -13.00 19.00 2.60
CA LEU A 179 -12.62 19.21 1.19
C LEU A 179 -12.74 17.93 0.35
N ILE A 180 -12.36 16.78 0.91
CA ILE A 180 -12.52 15.48 0.23
C ILE A 180 -14.00 15.14 0.04
N LYS A 181 -14.85 15.40 1.05
CA LYS A 181 -16.30 15.18 0.95
C LYS A 181 -16.96 16.14 -0.02
N LYS A 182 -16.51 17.39 -0.06
CA LYS A 182 -17.00 18.40 -1.01
C LYS A 182 -16.85 17.93 -2.45
N ARG A 183 -15.76 17.25 -2.82
CA ARG A 183 -15.58 16.71 -4.18
C ARG A 183 -16.69 15.73 -4.62
N LYS A 184 -17.51 15.23 -3.69
CA LYS A 184 -18.59 14.27 -3.97
C LYS A 184 -20.00 14.84 -3.78
N GLN A 185 -20.14 16.06 -3.25
CA GLN A 185 -21.42 16.64 -2.86
C GLN A 185 -21.64 17.96 -3.59
N GLU A 186 -22.88 18.28 -3.94
CA GLU A 186 -23.20 19.50 -4.69
C GLU A 186 -23.10 20.76 -3.83
N THR A 187 -23.38 20.65 -2.52
CA THR A 187 -23.41 21.81 -1.62
C THR A 187 -22.43 21.67 -0.45
N TRP A 188 -21.83 22.80 -0.05
CA TRP A 188 -20.94 22.85 1.12
C TRP A 188 -21.64 22.46 2.42
N SER A 189 -22.92 22.82 2.59
CA SER A 189 -23.70 22.49 3.78
C SER A 189 -23.80 20.97 3.98
N GLN A 190 -24.08 20.22 2.91
CA GLN A 190 -24.13 18.76 2.95
C GLN A 190 -22.76 18.15 3.28
N ALA A 191 -21.67 18.69 2.72
CA ALA A 191 -20.32 18.21 3.01
C ALA A 191 -19.96 18.37 4.50
N VAL A 192 -20.29 19.52 5.08
CA VAL A 192 -20.07 19.84 6.51
C VAL A 192 -20.97 18.99 7.41
N GLN A 193 -22.25 18.83 7.06
CA GLN A 193 -23.16 17.99 7.82
C GLN A 193 -22.72 16.53 7.81
N ALA A 194 -22.26 16.03 6.66
CA ALA A 194 -21.70 14.69 6.52
C ALA A 194 -20.39 14.50 7.31
N SER A 195 -19.63 15.56 7.63
CA SER A 195 -18.40 15.49 8.44
C SER A 195 -18.63 15.64 9.94
N ARG A 196 -19.86 15.86 10.43
CA ARG A 196 -20.12 16.10 11.86
C ARG A 196 -19.65 14.95 12.76
N ASN A 197 -19.88 13.69 12.36
CA ASN A 197 -19.39 12.54 13.14
C ASN A 197 -17.85 12.48 13.19
N MET A 198 -17.18 12.92 12.12
CA MET A 198 -15.72 13.01 12.09
C MET A 198 -15.22 14.10 13.04
N LEU A 199 -15.94 15.22 13.17
CA LEU A 199 -15.62 16.27 14.13
C LEU A 199 -15.64 15.74 15.57
N PHE A 200 -16.67 14.98 15.97
CA PHE A 200 -16.75 14.45 17.34
C PHE A 200 -15.62 13.47 17.66
N ILE A 201 -15.30 12.57 16.72
CA ILE A 201 -14.18 11.64 16.87
C ILE A 201 -12.86 12.40 17.01
N LEU A 202 -12.66 13.40 16.16
CA LEU A 202 -11.46 14.22 16.18
C LEU A 202 -11.35 15.05 17.47
N ALA A 203 -12.46 15.64 17.94
CA ALA A 203 -12.51 16.37 19.20
C ALA A 203 -12.17 15.47 20.40
N ALA A 204 -12.67 14.22 20.41
CA ALA A 204 -12.31 13.24 21.43
C ALA A 204 -10.80 12.90 21.39
N ILE A 205 -10.23 12.72 20.19
CA ILE A 205 -8.78 12.49 20.01
C ILE A 205 -7.98 13.70 20.52
N VAL A 206 -8.38 14.92 20.17
CA VAL A 206 -7.73 16.15 20.62
C VAL A 206 -7.78 16.27 22.14
N ALA A 207 -8.95 16.01 22.76
CA ALA A 207 -9.09 16.05 24.21
C ALA A 207 -8.17 15.03 24.91
N VAL A 208 -8.07 13.81 24.38
CA VAL A 208 -7.14 12.79 24.90
C VAL A 208 -5.69 13.23 24.73
N LEU A 209 -5.31 13.75 23.56
CA LEU A 209 -3.95 14.22 23.30
C LEU A 209 -3.57 15.38 24.23
N MET A 210 -4.45 16.38 24.37
CA MET A 210 -4.26 17.49 25.31
C MET A 210 -4.12 17.00 26.75
N GLY A 211 -4.94 16.02 27.17
CA GLY A 211 -4.83 15.39 28.47
C GLY A 211 -3.47 14.73 28.68
N VAL A 212 -2.99 13.96 27.69
CA VAL A 212 -1.65 13.34 27.72
C VAL A 212 -0.55 14.39 27.83
N PHE A 213 -0.59 15.45 27.02
CA PHE A 213 0.40 16.55 27.08
C PHE A 213 0.39 17.27 28.42
N THR A 214 -0.81 17.50 28.99
CA THR A 214 -0.96 18.11 30.32
C THR A 214 -0.34 17.22 31.40
N CYS A 215 -0.65 15.92 31.39
CA CYS A 215 -0.05 14.96 32.31
C CYS A 215 1.48 14.88 32.17
N THR A 216 2.00 15.03 30.95
CA THR A 216 3.44 15.09 30.70
C THR A 216 4.08 16.35 31.29
N HIS A 217 3.50 17.53 31.07
CA HIS A 217 4.03 18.77 31.65
C HIS A 217 4.00 18.76 33.19
N LEU A 218 3.03 18.05 33.78
CA LEU A 218 2.95 17.83 35.23
C LEU A 218 3.94 16.77 35.75
N GLY A 219 4.75 16.15 34.88
CA GLY A 219 5.72 15.12 35.26
C GLY A 219 5.09 13.78 35.65
N MET A 220 3.78 13.59 35.48
CA MET A 220 3.10 12.35 35.83
C MET A 220 3.38 11.23 34.82
N VAL A 221 3.68 11.59 33.57
CA VAL A 221 3.85 10.64 32.47
C VAL A 221 5.04 11.02 31.59
N GLN A 222 5.95 10.07 31.37
CA GLN A 222 7.06 10.23 30.42
C GLN A 222 6.53 10.15 28.98
N LEU A 223 6.64 11.26 28.24
CA LEU A 223 6.10 11.39 26.88
C LEU A 223 6.75 10.40 25.91
N ASP A 224 8.07 10.22 26.00
CA ASP A 224 8.82 9.28 25.18
C ASP A 224 8.21 7.87 25.23
N GLY A 225 7.86 7.41 26.44
CA GLY A 225 7.26 6.09 26.63
C GLY A 225 5.88 5.96 25.97
N VAL A 226 5.05 7.00 26.04
CA VAL A 226 3.71 7.01 25.43
C VAL A 226 3.80 7.12 23.91
N ILE A 227 4.57 8.07 23.39
CA ILE A 227 4.76 8.27 21.96
C ILE A 227 5.34 7.00 21.35
N ARG A 228 6.37 6.41 21.96
CA ARG A 228 6.99 5.18 21.44
C ARG A 228 6.02 4.02 21.38
N ARG A 229 5.16 3.83 22.39
CA ARG A 229 4.15 2.77 22.40
C ARG A 229 3.02 3.02 21.40
N VAL A 230 2.51 4.25 21.34
CA VAL A 230 1.40 4.61 20.46
C VAL A 230 1.86 4.65 19.00
N ALA A 231 2.93 5.38 18.69
CA ALA A 231 3.50 5.44 17.34
C ALA A 231 3.97 4.05 16.90
N GLY A 232 4.67 3.31 17.79
CA GLY A 232 5.13 1.95 17.55
C GLY A 232 4.02 0.94 17.23
N LEU A 233 2.77 1.21 17.64
CA LEU A 233 1.62 0.38 17.33
C LEU A 233 0.86 0.91 16.10
N VAL A 234 0.49 2.19 16.10
CA VAL A 234 -0.40 2.77 15.10
C VAL A 234 0.26 2.88 13.74
N LEU A 235 1.52 3.34 13.67
CA LEU A 235 2.18 3.60 12.40
C LEU A 235 2.50 2.29 11.66
N PRO A 236 3.11 1.26 12.30
CA PRO A 236 3.35 -0.01 11.61
C PRO A 236 2.06 -0.72 11.22
N TYR A 237 1.02 -0.66 12.05
CA TYR A 237 -0.28 -1.23 11.72
C TYR A 237 -0.93 -0.52 10.53
N GLY A 238 -0.91 0.83 10.54
CA GLY A 238 -1.41 1.64 9.43
C GLY A 238 -0.68 1.31 8.13
N VAL A 239 0.65 1.39 8.12
CA VAL A 239 1.46 1.11 6.92
C VAL A 239 1.27 -0.34 6.47
N GLY A 240 1.28 -1.31 7.39
CA GLY A 240 1.07 -2.73 7.10
C GLY A 240 -0.29 -3.07 6.50
N VAL A 241 -1.32 -2.28 6.80
CA VAL A 241 -2.67 -2.43 6.20
C VAL A 241 -2.78 -1.65 4.89
N PHE A 242 -2.40 -0.37 4.88
CA PHE A 242 -2.61 0.51 3.74
C PHE A 242 -1.72 0.15 2.56
N LEU A 243 -0.46 -0.23 2.79
CA LEU A 243 0.48 -0.54 1.73
C LEU A 243 0.01 -1.70 0.83
N PRO A 244 -0.36 -2.89 1.34
CA PRO A 244 -0.83 -3.97 0.48
C PRO A 244 -2.19 -3.69 -0.16
N LEU A 245 -3.08 -2.99 0.54
CA LEU A 245 -4.40 -2.62 -0.01
C LEU A 245 -4.28 -1.60 -1.14
N SER A 246 -3.29 -0.71 -1.08
CA SER A 246 -3.04 0.26 -2.14
C SER A 246 -2.89 -0.43 -3.50
N PHE A 247 -2.27 -1.60 -3.56
CA PHE A 247 -2.06 -2.35 -4.80
C PHE A 247 -3.36 -2.72 -5.53
N GLY A 248 -4.39 -3.18 -4.79
CA GLY A 248 -5.67 -3.51 -5.40
C GLY A 248 -6.48 -2.29 -5.85
N TYR A 249 -6.29 -1.14 -5.18
CA TYR A 249 -6.82 0.15 -5.64
C TYR A 249 -6.07 0.65 -6.89
N LEU A 250 -4.74 0.52 -6.92
CA LEU A 250 -3.94 0.91 -8.07
C LEU A 250 -4.30 0.08 -9.30
N LEU A 251 -4.51 -1.23 -9.15
CA LEU A 251 -5.01 -2.10 -10.22
C LEU A 251 -6.41 -1.71 -10.70
N ALA A 252 -7.32 -1.34 -9.79
CA ALA A 252 -8.64 -0.85 -10.18
C ALA A 252 -8.55 0.47 -10.97
N SER A 253 -7.69 1.39 -10.53
CA SER A 253 -7.43 2.66 -11.21
C SER A 253 -6.75 2.47 -12.57
N ASN A 254 -5.97 1.39 -12.71
CA ASN A 254 -5.24 1.08 -13.94
C ASN A 254 -6.13 0.83 -15.16
N LYS A 255 -7.45 0.64 -14.98
CA LYS A 255 -8.42 0.49 -16.08
C LYS A 255 -8.54 1.77 -16.93
N HIS A 256 -8.44 2.94 -16.29
CA HIS A 256 -8.70 4.23 -16.95
C HIS A 256 -7.41 4.98 -17.30
N ARG A 257 -6.33 4.74 -16.55
CA ARG A 257 -5.04 5.42 -16.70
C ARG A 257 -3.90 4.45 -16.37
N PRO A 258 -2.67 4.61 -16.89
CA PRO A 258 -1.53 3.73 -16.60
C PRO A 258 -0.92 3.98 -15.20
N VAL A 259 -1.75 3.96 -14.15
CA VAL A 259 -1.37 4.35 -12.78
C VAL A 259 -0.31 3.42 -12.21
N MET A 260 -0.40 2.11 -12.47
CA MET A 260 0.56 1.14 -11.93
C MET A 260 1.97 1.41 -12.43
N GLY A 261 2.12 1.54 -13.75
CA GLY A 261 3.42 1.82 -14.36
C GLY A 261 3.96 3.19 -13.94
N ALA A 262 3.09 4.20 -13.82
CA ALA A 262 3.47 5.51 -13.34
C ALA A 262 3.95 5.50 -11.88
N VAL A 263 3.31 4.74 -10.98
CA VAL A 263 3.77 4.63 -9.58
C VAL A 263 5.13 3.94 -9.51
N PHE A 264 5.34 2.84 -10.23
CA PHE A 264 6.65 2.17 -10.26
C PHE A 264 7.75 3.07 -10.80
N SER A 265 7.48 3.78 -11.90
CA SER A 265 8.42 4.74 -12.48
C SER A 265 8.67 5.95 -11.58
N LEU A 266 7.65 6.45 -10.88
CA LEU A 266 7.79 7.55 -9.93
C LEU A 266 8.66 7.15 -8.74
N VAL A 267 8.46 5.95 -8.19
CA VAL A 267 9.30 5.42 -7.11
C VAL A 267 10.73 5.20 -7.61
N GLY A 268 10.92 4.62 -8.80
CA GLY A 268 12.23 4.42 -9.42
C GLY A 268 12.97 5.75 -9.65
N GLY A 269 12.29 6.74 -10.25
CA GLY A 269 12.84 8.09 -10.47
C GLY A 269 13.14 8.82 -9.16
N SER A 270 12.32 8.64 -8.12
CA SER A 270 12.58 9.21 -6.79
C SER A 270 13.82 8.60 -6.12
N LEU A 271 14.04 7.29 -6.27
CA LEU A 271 15.25 6.64 -5.77
C LEU A 271 16.51 7.14 -6.51
N ILE A 272 16.44 7.23 -7.84
CA ILE A 272 17.53 7.77 -8.66
C ILE A 272 17.83 9.23 -8.25
N LEU A 273 16.79 10.04 -8.06
CA LEU A 273 16.93 11.42 -7.61
C LEU A 273 17.58 11.51 -6.23
N LEU A 274 17.14 10.70 -5.27
CA LEU A 274 17.69 10.67 -3.91
C LEU A 274 19.17 10.31 -3.90
N VAL A 275 19.57 9.32 -4.71
CA VAL A 275 20.99 8.98 -4.88
C VAL A 275 21.74 10.16 -5.50
N GLY A 276 21.20 10.77 -6.55
CA GLY A 276 21.77 11.97 -7.16
C GLY A 276 22.03 13.08 -6.15
N ILE A 277 21.07 13.34 -5.26
CA ILE A 277 21.19 14.32 -4.17
C ILE A 277 22.27 13.91 -3.17
N SER A 278 22.35 12.63 -2.79
CA SER A 278 23.33 12.15 -1.80
C SER A 278 24.78 12.23 -2.28
N VAL A 279 25.00 12.05 -3.59
CA VAL A 279 26.33 12.08 -4.21
C VAL A 279 26.70 13.51 -4.63
N ALA A 280 25.72 14.41 -4.75
CA ALA A 280 25.95 15.79 -5.19
C ALA A 280 27.07 16.51 -4.40
N PRO A 281 27.13 16.47 -3.05
CA PRO A 281 28.18 17.18 -2.29
C PRO A 281 29.61 16.67 -2.57
N MET A 282 29.77 15.37 -2.86
CA MET A 282 31.08 14.78 -3.15
C MET A 282 31.57 15.14 -4.56
N LEU A 283 30.67 15.51 -5.46
CA LEU A 283 30.94 15.80 -6.86
C LEU A 283 30.96 17.31 -7.19
N LEU A 284 30.86 18.19 -6.18
CA LEU A 284 30.97 19.66 -6.35
C LEU A 284 32.37 20.15 -6.75
N LEU A 285 33.30 19.24 -7.07
CA LEU A 285 34.57 19.59 -7.69
C LEU A 285 34.32 20.14 -9.11
N PRO A 286 34.78 21.37 -9.43
CA PRO A 286 34.57 21.97 -10.75
C PRO A 286 35.20 21.08 -11.83
N GLY A 287 34.36 20.52 -12.72
CA GLY A 287 34.80 19.70 -13.86
C GLY A 287 34.10 18.34 -14.05
N SER A 288 33.33 17.84 -13.08
CA SER A 288 32.64 16.55 -13.22
C SER A 288 31.23 16.71 -13.80
N GLY A 289 31.09 16.54 -15.12
CA GLY A 289 29.80 16.54 -15.82
C GLY A 289 28.82 15.45 -15.37
N LEU A 290 29.28 14.45 -14.60
CA LEU A 290 28.44 13.34 -14.11
C LEU A 290 27.43 13.75 -13.02
N MET A 291 27.66 14.86 -12.30
CA MET A 291 26.78 15.32 -11.22
C MET A 291 25.34 15.54 -11.69
N TRP A 292 25.16 16.10 -12.89
CA TRP A 292 23.85 16.47 -13.40
C TRP A 292 23.03 15.28 -13.89
N ALA A 293 23.67 14.17 -14.24
CA ALA A 293 22.99 13.06 -14.87
C ALA A 293 21.96 12.42 -13.92
N GLY A 294 22.34 12.06 -12.69
CA GLY A 294 21.41 11.44 -11.73
C GLY A 294 20.24 12.35 -11.34
N LEU A 295 20.53 13.63 -11.06
CA LEU A 295 19.52 14.61 -10.65
C LEU A 295 18.55 14.91 -11.79
N VAL A 296 19.05 15.21 -12.99
CA VAL A 296 18.22 15.53 -14.15
C VAL A 296 17.42 14.31 -14.60
N ILE A 297 18.05 13.13 -14.70
CA ILE A 297 17.35 11.89 -15.10
C ILE A 297 16.24 11.55 -14.11
N GLY A 298 16.52 11.60 -12.80
CA GLY A 298 15.51 11.34 -11.76
C GLY A 298 14.33 12.31 -11.84
N MET A 299 14.61 13.61 -11.99
CA MET A 299 13.57 14.64 -12.17
C MET A 299 12.72 14.39 -13.43
N VAL A 300 13.36 14.11 -14.57
CA VAL A 300 12.67 13.82 -15.83
C VAL A 300 11.78 12.58 -15.69
N MET A 301 12.26 11.51 -15.07
CA MET A 301 11.45 10.30 -14.82
C MET A 301 10.22 10.61 -13.95
N ILE A 302 10.36 11.41 -12.90
CA ILE A 302 9.25 11.82 -12.05
C ILE A 302 8.23 12.63 -12.86
N MET A 303 8.69 13.62 -13.63
CA MET A 303 7.82 14.44 -14.48
C MET A 303 7.08 13.59 -15.52
N LEU A 304 7.77 12.68 -16.21
CA LEU A 304 7.15 11.77 -17.19
C LEU A 304 6.14 10.83 -16.54
N SER A 305 6.40 10.37 -15.31
CA SER A 305 5.46 9.51 -14.57
C SER A 305 4.18 10.26 -14.21
N ILE A 306 4.30 11.51 -13.74
CA ILE A 306 3.15 12.39 -13.47
C ILE A 306 2.40 12.69 -14.78
N LEU A 307 3.13 12.97 -15.86
CA LEU A 307 2.55 13.23 -17.18
C LEU A 307 1.76 12.02 -17.70
N ALA A 308 2.28 10.79 -17.54
CA ALA A 308 1.56 9.57 -17.90
C ALA A 308 0.25 9.38 -17.12
N MET A 309 0.18 9.85 -15.86
CA MET A 309 -1.05 9.85 -15.06
C MET A 309 -2.03 10.96 -15.45
N ALA A 310 -1.52 12.10 -15.93
CA ALA A 310 -2.33 13.25 -16.33
C ALA A 310 -2.89 13.10 -17.75
N LYS A 311 -2.06 12.64 -18.69
CA LYS A 311 -2.37 12.48 -20.11
C LYS A 311 -2.11 11.03 -20.56
N PRO A 312 -3.09 10.13 -20.37
CA PRO A 312 -2.95 8.71 -20.76
C PRO A 312 -2.79 8.54 -22.29
N GLU A 313 -3.18 9.53 -23.11
CA GLU A 313 -2.99 9.51 -24.56
C GLU A 313 -1.51 9.42 -24.98
N THR A 314 -0.60 9.99 -24.17
CA THR A 314 0.85 9.98 -24.43
C THR A 314 1.57 8.81 -23.75
N HIS A 315 0.86 7.76 -23.30
CA HIS A 315 1.44 6.65 -22.55
C HIS A 315 2.59 5.96 -23.30
N LEU A 316 2.44 5.65 -24.60
CA LEU A 316 3.49 4.97 -25.36
C LEU A 316 4.79 5.81 -25.42
N PHE A 317 4.66 7.10 -25.75
CA PHE A 317 5.80 8.02 -25.79
C PHE A 317 6.46 8.19 -24.43
N THR A 318 5.68 8.48 -23.38
CA THR A 318 6.19 8.65 -22.01
C THR A 318 6.82 7.37 -21.46
N GLY A 319 6.24 6.20 -21.75
CA GLY A 319 6.78 4.90 -21.36
C GLY A 319 8.13 4.60 -22.03
N CYS A 320 8.24 4.82 -23.34
CA CYS A 320 9.50 4.68 -24.07
C CYS A 320 10.58 5.63 -23.52
N LEU A 321 10.25 6.90 -23.27
CA LEU A 321 11.19 7.85 -22.67
C LEU A 321 11.64 7.41 -21.27
N ILE A 322 10.73 6.92 -20.43
CA ILE A 322 11.07 6.39 -19.11
C ILE A 322 12.03 5.21 -19.22
N ILE A 323 11.82 4.29 -20.17
CA ILE A 323 12.74 3.16 -20.41
C ILE A 323 14.12 3.67 -20.80
N ILE A 324 14.20 4.62 -21.74
CA ILE A 324 15.46 5.23 -22.18
C ILE A 324 16.16 5.90 -20.98
N CYS A 325 15.46 6.75 -20.22
CA CYS A 325 16.00 7.39 -19.01
C CYS A 325 16.47 6.38 -17.97
N SER A 326 15.75 5.27 -17.79
CA SER A 326 16.13 4.20 -16.87
C SER A 326 17.43 3.52 -17.31
N ILE A 327 17.63 3.31 -18.61
CA ILE A 327 18.89 2.77 -19.15
C ILE A 327 20.03 3.77 -18.98
N LEU A 328 19.80 5.07 -19.28
CA LEU A 328 20.81 6.12 -19.09
C LEU A 328 21.22 6.28 -17.61
N SER A 329 20.31 6.01 -16.66
CA SER A 329 20.60 6.12 -15.24
C SER A 329 21.74 5.21 -14.78
N PHE A 330 21.92 4.04 -15.40
CA PHE A 330 23.01 3.12 -15.09
C PHE A 330 24.39 3.71 -15.42
N ILE A 331 24.47 4.54 -16.46
CA ILE A 331 25.72 5.17 -16.92
C ILE A 331 25.98 6.46 -16.14
N GLY A 332 24.95 7.27 -15.91
CA GLY A 332 25.10 8.63 -15.40
C GLY A 332 25.16 8.78 -13.89
N ALA A 333 24.45 7.96 -13.12
CA ALA A 333 24.27 8.17 -11.68
C ALA A 333 25.30 7.41 -10.80
N ALA A 334 26.49 7.10 -11.33
CA ALA A 334 27.52 6.29 -10.65
C ALA A 334 26.96 4.92 -10.17
N GLY A 335 26.33 4.16 -11.07
CA GLY A 335 25.67 2.89 -10.71
C GLY A 335 24.50 3.06 -9.71
N GLY A 336 24.00 4.28 -9.56
CA GLY A 336 23.07 4.74 -8.54
C GLY A 336 21.74 4.00 -8.53
N LEU A 337 21.72 2.92 -7.75
CA LEU A 337 20.62 2.02 -7.47
C LEU A 337 20.09 1.29 -8.72
N VAL A 338 20.70 0.14 -8.99
CA VAL A 338 20.17 -0.93 -9.86
C VAL A 338 18.67 -1.12 -9.65
N VAL A 339 18.21 -1.04 -8.40
CA VAL A 339 16.78 -1.13 -8.06
C VAL A 339 15.96 0.03 -8.64
N GLY A 340 16.43 1.27 -8.58
CA GLY A 340 15.74 2.44 -9.13
C GLY A 340 15.60 2.37 -10.65
N GLY A 341 16.68 2.01 -11.35
CA GLY A 341 16.67 1.79 -12.80
C GLY A 341 15.77 0.61 -13.22
N LEU A 342 15.81 -0.51 -12.48
CA LEU A 342 14.92 -1.65 -12.74
C LEU A 342 13.44 -1.31 -12.50
N LEU A 343 13.12 -0.58 -11.42
CA LEU A 343 11.76 -0.10 -11.17
C LEU A 343 11.28 0.85 -12.27
N GLY A 344 12.17 1.73 -12.74
CA GLY A 344 11.92 2.60 -13.88
C GLY A 344 11.62 1.82 -15.16
N LEU A 345 12.38 0.77 -15.44
CA LEU A 345 12.19 -0.09 -16.62
C LEU A 345 10.87 -0.87 -16.54
N ILE A 346 10.57 -1.48 -15.40
CA ILE A 346 9.29 -2.17 -15.16
C ILE A 346 8.11 -1.17 -15.26
N GLY A 347 8.25 0.01 -14.66
CA GLY A 347 7.25 1.06 -14.73
C GLY A 347 7.02 1.58 -16.16
N GLY A 348 8.09 1.86 -16.89
CA GLY A 348 8.07 2.32 -18.27
C GLY A 348 7.46 1.30 -19.23
N THR A 349 7.80 0.01 -19.09
CA THR A 349 7.18 -1.07 -19.85
C THR A 349 5.69 -1.23 -19.54
N PHE A 350 5.28 -1.09 -18.28
CA PHE A 350 3.87 -1.10 -17.89
C PHE A 350 3.09 0.09 -18.46
N ILE A 351 3.70 1.28 -18.52
CA ILE A 351 3.08 2.45 -19.16
C ILE A 351 2.99 2.23 -20.67
N ALA A 352 4.06 1.75 -21.31
CA ALA A 352 4.12 1.55 -22.76
C ALA A 352 3.16 0.45 -23.25
N ALA A 353 3.00 -0.63 -22.48
CA ALA A 353 2.10 -1.75 -22.79
C ALA A 353 0.64 -1.50 -22.37
N TRP A 354 0.34 -0.31 -21.82
CA TRP A 354 -1.00 0.00 -21.32
C TRP A 354 -1.99 0.19 -22.47
N ASN A 355 -2.90 -0.75 -22.64
CA ASN A 355 -4.04 -0.65 -23.54
C ASN A 355 -5.32 -0.48 -22.71
N GLY A 356 -5.74 0.76 -22.47
CA GLY A 356 -6.96 1.08 -21.72
C GLY A 356 -8.24 0.56 -22.37
N VAL A 357 -9.41 0.85 -21.76
CA VAL A 357 -10.74 0.38 -22.21
C VAL A 357 -11.21 1.00 -23.54
N LEU A 358 -10.41 1.82 -24.21
CA LEU A 358 -10.76 2.47 -25.48
C LEU A 358 -10.84 1.54 -26.71
N SER A 359 -10.43 0.27 -26.60
CA SER A 359 -10.40 -0.66 -27.75
C SER A 359 -11.70 -1.46 -27.97
N LYS A 360 -12.85 -1.04 -27.41
CA LYS A 360 -14.13 -1.74 -27.62
C LYS A 360 -15.09 -1.09 -28.63
N THR A 361 -14.70 0.03 -29.25
CA THR A 361 -15.56 0.75 -30.21
C THR A 361 -15.08 0.65 -31.67
N GLY A 362 -14.00 -0.08 -31.96
CA GLY A 362 -13.39 -0.15 -33.30
C GLY A 362 -13.44 -1.51 -34.01
N SER A 363 -14.14 -2.50 -33.47
CA SER A 363 -14.22 -3.86 -34.04
C SER A 363 -15.68 -4.29 -34.25
N ASN A 364 -16.50 -3.40 -34.80
CA ASN A 364 -17.78 -3.77 -35.40
C ASN A 364 -17.75 -3.69 -36.94
N ASP A 365 -16.59 -3.47 -37.58
CA ASP A 365 -16.44 -3.51 -39.05
C ASP A 365 -16.18 -4.93 -39.61
N HIS A 366 -16.38 -5.97 -38.80
CA HIS A 366 -16.64 -7.32 -39.32
C HIS A 366 -18.12 -7.69 -39.18
N ASP A 367 -19.00 -6.80 -39.67
CA ASP A 367 -20.35 -7.16 -40.15
C ASP A 367 -20.25 -7.83 -41.54
N LEU A 368 -19.32 -8.78 -41.68
CA LEU A 368 -19.19 -9.70 -42.82
C LEU A 368 -19.48 -11.13 -42.35
N SER A 369 -20.63 -11.34 -41.71
CA SER A 369 -21.35 -12.62 -41.73
C SER A 369 -22.74 -12.46 -41.11
N LYS A 370 -23.57 -11.57 -41.66
CA LYS A 370 -25.01 -11.83 -41.64
C LYS A 370 -25.24 -12.98 -42.61
N SER A 371 -25.38 -14.18 -42.05
CA SER A 371 -25.89 -15.34 -42.77
C SER A 371 -27.23 -14.94 -43.43
N PRO A 372 -27.38 -15.11 -44.76
CA PRO A 372 -28.64 -14.86 -45.45
C PRO A 372 -29.64 -15.96 -45.07
N LYS A 373 -30.29 -15.83 -43.91
CA LYS A 373 -31.43 -16.66 -43.52
C LYS A 373 -32.69 -15.88 -43.15
N ASP A 374 -32.61 -14.57 -43.05
CA ASP A 374 -33.78 -13.71 -42.78
C ASP A 374 -34.06 -12.80 -43.98
N ILE A 375 -34.40 -13.42 -45.12
CA ILE A 375 -35.14 -12.71 -46.18
C ILE A 375 -36.61 -12.78 -45.76
N PRO A 376 -37.27 -11.67 -45.38
CA PRO A 376 -38.70 -11.69 -45.14
C PRO A 376 -39.41 -12.06 -46.44
N THR A 377 -40.18 -13.14 -46.38
CA THR A 377 -41.05 -13.58 -47.47
C THR A 377 -42.09 -12.49 -47.71
N VAL A 378 -41.95 -11.78 -48.83
CA VAL A 378 -42.94 -10.79 -49.27
C VAL A 378 -44.22 -11.56 -49.60
N THR A 379 -45.23 -11.47 -48.73
CA THR A 379 -46.59 -11.89 -49.05
C THR A 379 -47.16 -10.94 -50.08
N SER A 380 -47.20 -11.40 -51.32
CA SER A 380 -47.99 -10.84 -52.41
C SER A 380 -49.47 -10.91 -52.04
N ASN A 381 -50.03 -9.80 -51.56
CA ASN A 381 -51.47 -9.65 -51.46
C ASN A 381 -52.02 -9.17 -52.80
N THR A 382 -52.65 -10.11 -53.47
CA THR A 382 -53.45 -9.99 -54.68
C THR A 382 -54.52 -8.91 -54.53
N ILE A 383 -54.55 -8.01 -55.50
CA ILE A 383 -55.64 -7.09 -55.78
C ILE A 383 -56.81 -7.93 -56.31
N THR A 384 -57.94 -7.92 -55.60
CA THR A 384 -59.25 -8.32 -56.14
C THR A 384 -60.33 -7.44 -55.54
N GLY A 385 -61.14 -6.84 -56.41
CA GLY A 385 -62.45 -6.27 -56.12
C GLY A 385 -62.50 -4.77 -56.05
#